data_AF-A0A7C5I6S3-F1
#
_entry.id   AF-A0A7C5I6S3-F1
#
_cell.length_a   1.000
_cell.length_b   1.000
_cell.length_c   1.000
_cell.angle_alpha   90.00
_cell.angle_beta   90.00
_cell.angle_gamma   90.00
#
_symmetry.space_group_name_H-M   'P 1'
#
loop_
_entity.id
_entity.type
_entity.pdbx_description
1 polymer ?
#
loop_
_entity_poly.entity_id
_entity_poly.type
_entity_poly.pdbx_seq_one_letter_code
_entity_poly.pdbx_strand_id
1 'polypeptide(L)' 'RRLLARCGDGACLELIELQPEGRKRMSAEAFLNGYPLSENERFGVNP' A
#
# COMPACT_ATOMS: atom_id res chain seq x y z
N ARG A 1 1.54 0.43 -12.32
CA ARG A 1 2.25 1.29 -11.30
C ARG A 1 2.71 0.40 -10.16
N ARG A 2 3.85 0.65 -9.51
CA ARG A 2 4.36 -0.16 -8.37
C ARG A 2 3.97 0.48 -7.03
N LEU A 3 3.65 -0.35 -6.03
CA LEU A 3 3.36 0.09 -4.68
C LEU A 3 4.48 -0.34 -3.75
N LEU A 4 5.18 0.63 -3.15
CA LEU A 4 6.34 0.40 -2.29
C LEU A 4 6.08 0.90 -0.88
N ALA A 5 6.44 0.11 0.12
CA ALA A 5 6.42 0.49 1.53
C ALA A 5 7.85 0.54 2.07
N ARG A 6 8.28 1.70 2.57
CA ARG A 6 9.61 1.87 3.18
C ARG A 6 9.63 1.26 4.58
N CYS A 7 10.69 0.51 4.87
CA CYS A 7 10.98 -0.09 6.17
C CYS A 7 12.01 0.74 6.96
N GLY A 8 12.21 0.40 8.24
CA GLY A 8 13.01 1.20 9.19
C GLY A 8 14.51 1.28 8.86
N ASP A 9 15.01 0.37 8.03
CA ASP A 9 16.41 0.29 7.56
C ASP A 9 16.63 0.99 6.20
N GLY A 10 15.59 1.64 5.66
CA GLY A 10 15.64 2.26 4.33
C GLY A 10 15.42 1.28 3.18
N ALA A 11 15.27 -0.02 3.45
CA ALA A 11 14.80 -0.97 2.46
C ALA A 11 13.31 -0.73 2.14
N CYS A 12 12.87 -1.25 1.01
CA CYS A 12 11.48 -1.15 0.58
C CYS A 12 10.91 -2.54 0.29
N LEU A 13 9.69 -2.78 0.74
CA LEU A 13 8.88 -3.91 0.32
C LEU A 13 8.00 -3.49 -0.85
N GLU A 14 8.00 -4.30 -1.91
CA GLU A 14 7.00 -4.18 -2.96
C GLU A 14 5.75 -4.97 -2.56
N LEU A 15 4.62 -4.28 -2.48
CA LEU A 15 3.33 -4.91 -2.27
C LEU A 15 2.83 -5.40 -3.63
N ILE A 16 2.72 -6.72 -3.79
CA ILE A 16 2.22 -7.35 -5.03
C ILE A 16 0.69 -7.54 -4.94
N GLU A 17 0.20 -7.93 -3.76
CA GLU A 17 -1.21 -8.12 -3.43
C GLU A 17 -1.51 -7.62 -2.02
N LEU A 18 -2.76 -7.18 -1.81
CA LEU A 18 -3.27 -6.82 -0.49
C LEU A 18 -4.79 -7.01 -0.41
N GLN A 19 -5.34 -6.89 0.79
CA GLN A 19 -6.78 -6.85 1.03
C GLN A 19 -7.10 -5.61 1.89
N PRO A 20 -7.77 -4.60 1.31
CA PRO A 20 -8.33 -3.51 2.10
C PRO A 20 -9.44 -4.02 3.02
N GLU A 21 -9.64 -3.36 4.16
CA GLU A 21 -10.70 -3.71 5.11
C GLU A 21 -12.08 -3.84 4.43
N GLY A 22 -12.80 -4.92 4.73
CA GLY A 22 -14.12 -5.19 4.15
C GLY A 22 -14.15 -5.52 2.65
N ARG A 23 -12.99 -5.65 1.98
CA ARG A 23 -12.89 -5.99 0.54
C ARG A 23 -12.31 -7.38 0.30
N LYS A 24 -12.37 -7.84 -0.95
CA LYS A 24 -11.63 -9.04 -1.38
C LYS A 24 -10.15 -8.70 -1.58
N ARG A 25 -9.29 -9.73 -1.49
CA ARG A 25 -7.90 -9.66 -1.94
C ARG A 25 -7.83 -9.17 -3.39
N MET A 26 -6.86 -8.31 -3.69
CA MET A 26 -6.63 -7.75 -5.01
C MET A 26 -5.15 -7.47 -5.26
N SER A 27 -4.80 -7.28 -6.53
CA SER A 27 -3.45 -6.84 -6.91
C SER A 27 -3.21 -5.40 -6.46
N ALA A 28 -1.94 -5.05 -6.24
CA ALA A 28 -1.56 -3.68 -5.91
C ALA A 28 -1.91 -2.68 -7.02
N GLU A 29 -1.90 -3.12 -8.28
CA GLU A 29 -2.36 -2.29 -9.40
C GLU A 29 -3.85 -1.96 -9.31
N ALA A 30 -4.70 -2.96 -9.02
CA ALA A 30 -6.13 -2.73 -8.83
C ALA A 30 -6.39 -1.82 -7.62
N PHE A 31 -5.62 -1.99 -6.54
CA PHE A 31 -5.66 -1.10 -5.39
C PHE A 31 -5.34 0.36 -5.77
N LEU A 32 -4.21 0.60 -6.46
CA LEU A 32 -3.79 1.95 -6.87
C LEU A 32 -4.75 2.64 -7.85
N ASN A 33 -5.62 1.89 -8.53
CA ASN A 33 -6.65 2.46 -9.40
C ASN A 33 -7.88 2.94 -8.62
N GLY A 34 -8.19 2.33 -7.48
CA GLY A 34 -9.36 2.68 -6.64
C GLY A 34 -9.04 3.50 -5.39
N TYR A 35 -7.77 3.51 -4.97
CA TYR A 35 -7.28 4.12 -3.74
C TYR A 35 -6.09 5.02 -4.07
N PRO A 36 -6.32 6.31 -4.36
CA PRO A 36 -5.23 7.25 -4.62
C PRO A 36 -4.44 7.48 -3.32
N LEU A 37 -3.12 7.27 -3.39
CA LEU A 37 -2.21 7.51 -2.28
C LEU A 37 -1.49 8.84 -2.45
N SER A 38 -1.26 9.52 -1.34
CA SER A 38 -0.35 10.67 -1.29
C SER A 38 1.10 10.21 -1.20
N GLU A 39 2.03 11.05 -1.63
CA GLU A 39 3.46 10.76 -1.47
C GLU A 39 3.80 10.67 0.03
N ASN A 40 4.51 9.62 0.42
CA ASN A 40 4.87 9.32 1.82
C ASN A 40 3.69 9.09 2.78
N GLU A 41 2.52 8.68 2.28
CA GLU A 41 1.40 8.24 3.11
C GLU A 41 1.84 7.11 4.08
N ARG A 42 1.36 7.19 5.33
CA ARG A 42 1.86 6.36 6.43
C ARG A 42 0.84 5.30 6.84
N PHE A 43 1.30 4.06 6.98
CA PHE A 43 0.53 3.00 7.62
C PHE A 43 0.37 3.25 9.12
N GLY A 44 -0.74 2.81 9.69
CA GLY A 44 -0.91 2.76 11.15
C GLY A 44 -1.02 4.11 11.85
N VAL A 45 -1.42 5.17 11.13
CA VAL A 45 -1.81 6.45 11.74
C VAL A 45 -3.15 6.30 12.47
N ASN A 46 -3.16 5.57 13.58
CA ASN A 46 -4.13 5.84 14.64
C ASN A 46 -3.51 6.88 15.59
N PRO A 47 -4.30 7.84 16.10
CA PRO A 47 -3.84 8.77 17.13
C PRO A 47 -3.41 8.05 18.41
#